data_AF-Q64BJ3-F1
#
_entry.id   AF-Q64BJ3-F1
#
_cell.length_a   1.000
_cell.length_b   1.000
_cell.length_c   1.000
_cell.angle_alpha   90.00
_cell.angle_beta   90.00
_cell.angle_gamma   90.00
#
_symmetry.space_group_name_H-M   'P 1'
#
loop_
_entity.id
_entity.type
_entity.pdbx_description
1 polymer ?
#
loop_
_entity_poly.entity_id
_entity_poly.type
_entity_poly.pdbx_seq_one_letter_code
_entity_poly.pdbx_strand_id
1 'polypeptide(L)'
;MYETLDETLSALDDLIDEIDDWVIGRGDYYFDPESNEELASRLNDIGGCLIEYSDAAVDPLKEYLQDTRAYASIIAVEVLREIGTPAAIWQLIDALESADSKLCEYAAEALEIVGTPAIQPLIERITNRLDNPAVDENKNPIDMIYTLGVLSHIRDPRSFDFMVRLLDRFDDGVGSWNLTHLCSRLYNQHNPEIIPRLSAIAEKYGKKDMPNNVVTEANGTIRHLKVDQILESEDWMIYGCCYICEDYDMHEETCLVSGEYEPYDSFCLQCVPKREFYCDLCYMKRFLTSPDDPHRDGCDIDHLPPIYVDIEYRLNQDEFTDVFGIMTSYRDESSISIWSDRMELSFEFHTVGDLNVLKEFFEGAGDRLADGVQFFVDTGELFGESYPESVNADGQLIRGDDGDIVAVHKEDGFELELVLDPDTIENLIAVIDTQRFILLCDTYTYLDEFRERQDKLESGLRQVMGLDEPEEKSKEPEEWEELEAPPPSPPCDHEFGLLKTHKKYTVYRCTKCGGTKKEFN
;
A
#
# COMPACT_ATOMS: atom_id res chain seq x y z
N MET A 1 17.30 44.22 -9.81
CA MET A 1 18.11 43.35 -10.69
C MET A 1 19.55 43.58 -10.25
N TYR A 2 20.13 42.60 -9.56
CA TYR A 2 21.49 42.67 -9.01
C TYR A 2 22.50 42.56 -10.17
N GLU A 3 23.57 43.35 -10.16
CA GLU A 3 24.51 43.41 -11.29
C GLU A 3 25.62 42.35 -11.19
N THR A 4 25.85 41.82 -9.99
CA THR A 4 26.89 40.80 -9.72
C THR A 4 26.42 39.73 -8.73
N LEU A 5 27.10 38.58 -8.73
CA LEU A 5 26.83 37.48 -7.77
C LEU A 5 27.06 37.93 -6.33
N ASP A 6 28.13 38.68 -6.06
CA ASP A 6 28.44 39.21 -4.71
C ASP A 6 27.31 40.13 -4.21
N GLU A 7 26.73 40.96 -5.09
CA GLU A 7 25.57 41.79 -4.73
C GLU A 7 24.32 40.96 -4.47
N THR A 8 24.09 39.87 -5.21
CA THR A 8 22.97 38.95 -4.96
C THR A 8 23.13 38.22 -3.63
N LEU A 9 24.33 37.75 -3.30
CA LEU A 9 24.63 37.08 -2.03
C LEU A 9 24.53 38.04 -0.85
N SER A 10 25.04 39.26 -0.98
CA SER A 10 24.87 40.28 0.07
C SER A 10 23.40 40.63 0.30
N ALA A 11 22.59 40.66 -0.75
CA ALA A 11 21.15 40.88 -0.62
C ALA A 11 20.43 39.67 0.00
N LEU A 12 20.94 38.45 -0.23
CA LEU A 12 20.46 37.24 0.43
C LEU A 12 20.75 37.30 1.94
N ASP A 13 21.96 37.70 2.34
CA ASP A 13 22.31 37.87 3.76
C ASP A 13 21.38 38.86 4.48
N ASP A 14 21.18 40.04 3.88
CA ASP A 14 20.28 41.06 4.40
C ASP A 14 18.83 40.55 4.52
N LEU A 15 18.37 39.74 3.56
CA LEU A 15 17.03 39.15 3.58
C LEU A 15 16.90 38.06 4.64
N ILE A 16 17.92 37.20 4.82
CA ILE A 16 17.93 36.17 5.86
C ILE A 16 17.83 36.81 7.23
N ASP A 17 18.62 37.86 7.50
CA ASP A 17 18.56 38.59 8.77
C ASP A 17 17.16 39.18 9.02
N GLU A 18 16.52 39.72 7.98
CA GLU A 18 15.16 40.26 8.07
C GLU A 18 14.10 39.17 8.33
N ILE A 19 14.25 38.00 7.70
CA ILE A 19 13.38 36.84 7.93
C ILE A 19 13.56 36.32 9.36
N ASP A 20 14.79 36.17 9.83
CA ASP A 20 15.09 35.71 11.19
C ASP A 20 14.51 36.67 12.24
N ASP A 21 14.71 37.98 12.08
CA ASP A 21 14.11 39.00 12.96
C ASP A 21 12.58 38.94 12.96
N TRP A 22 11.98 38.69 11.79
CA TRP A 22 10.53 38.57 11.64
C TRP A 22 9.99 37.31 12.34
N VAL A 23 10.67 36.17 12.19
CA VAL A 23 10.29 34.88 12.78
C VAL A 23 10.42 34.96 14.31
N ILE A 24 11.54 35.47 14.82
CA ILE A 24 11.78 35.68 16.25
C ILE A 24 10.75 36.65 16.84
N GLY A 25 10.42 37.73 16.10
CA GLY A 25 9.45 38.73 16.53
C GLY A 25 8.04 38.20 16.74
N ARG A 26 7.68 37.09 16.08
CA ARG A 26 6.38 36.41 16.22
C ARG A 26 6.40 35.21 17.16
N GLY A 27 7.59 34.76 17.55
CA GLY A 27 7.75 33.52 18.31
C GLY A 27 7.52 32.27 17.45
N ASP A 28 7.63 32.41 16.13
CA ASP A 28 7.55 31.30 15.19
C ASP A 28 8.92 30.61 15.09
N TYR A 29 8.95 29.35 14.65
CA TYR A 29 10.19 28.59 14.40
C TYR A 29 10.49 28.42 12.91
N TYR A 30 9.60 28.91 12.04
CA TYR A 30 9.64 28.72 10.60
C TYR A 30 9.01 29.91 9.88
N PHE A 31 9.60 30.31 8.75
CA PHE A 31 9.02 31.32 7.88
C PHE A 31 8.11 30.66 6.84
N ASP A 32 6.80 30.90 6.95
CA ASP A 32 5.83 30.53 5.94
C ASP A 32 5.75 31.61 4.85
N PRO A 33 6.08 31.33 3.57
CA PRO A 33 6.00 32.32 2.49
C PRO A 33 4.62 32.97 2.31
N GLU A 34 3.52 32.30 2.68
CA GLU A 34 2.17 32.87 2.62
C GLU A 34 1.93 33.95 3.69
N SER A 35 2.69 33.91 4.78
CA SER A 35 2.54 34.83 5.91
C SER A 35 3.15 36.21 5.69
N ASN A 36 3.99 36.36 4.64
CA ASN A 36 4.60 37.62 4.23
C ASN A 36 4.97 37.62 2.73
N GLU A 37 4.03 38.06 1.89
CA GLU A 37 4.19 38.14 0.43
C GLU A 37 5.39 38.98 -0.01
N GLU A 38 5.77 40.02 0.74
CA GLU A 38 6.89 40.90 0.38
C GLU A 38 8.24 40.20 0.53
N LEU A 39 8.45 39.53 1.67
CA LEU A 39 9.67 38.75 1.92
C LEU A 39 9.73 37.54 0.98
N ALA A 40 8.61 36.85 0.77
CA ALA A 40 8.53 35.74 -0.17
C ALA A 40 8.84 36.16 -1.62
N SER A 41 8.33 37.30 -2.08
CA SER A 41 8.64 37.83 -3.41
C SER A 41 10.13 38.15 -3.56
N ARG A 42 10.74 38.80 -2.56
CA ARG A 42 12.18 39.11 -2.59
C ARG A 42 13.03 37.85 -2.58
N LEU A 43 12.62 36.84 -1.81
CA LEU A 43 13.30 35.56 -1.77
C LEU A 43 13.27 34.88 -3.14
N ASN A 44 12.11 34.84 -3.78
CA ASN A 44 11.96 34.29 -5.14
C ASN A 44 12.82 35.04 -6.16
N ASP A 45 12.88 36.37 -6.08
CA ASP A 45 13.71 37.18 -6.98
C ASP A 45 15.21 36.90 -6.79
N ILE A 46 15.66 36.82 -5.54
CA ILE A 46 17.06 36.52 -5.20
C ILE A 46 17.42 35.08 -5.60
N GLY A 47 16.57 34.11 -5.26
CA GLY A 47 16.73 32.71 -5.63
C GLY A 47 16.80 32.54 -7.14
N GLY A 48 15.90 33.19 -7.89
CA GLY A 48 15.93 33.21 -9.35
C GLY A 48 17.25 33.75 -9.91
N CYS A 49 17.78 34.83 -9.34
CA CYS A 49 19.08 35.37 -9.74
C CYS A 49 20.22 34.36 -9.47
N LEU A 50 20.22 33.70 -8.31
CA LEU A 50 21.24 32.70 -7.94
C LEU A 50 21.20 31.47 -8.87
N ILE A 51 20.00 31.04 -9.28
CA ILE A 51 19.81 29.96 -10.25
C ILE A 51 20.42 30.36 -11.61
N GLU A 52 20.23 31.61 -12.05
CA GLU A 52 20.82 32.11 -13.31
C GLU A 52 22.36 32.08 -13.30
N TYR A 53 23.00 32.24 -12.14
CA TYR A 53 24.45 32.11 -11.99
C TYR A 53 24.94 30.65 -12.04
N SER A 54 24.06 29.66 -11.86
CA SER A 54 24.35 28.22 -12.01
C SER A 54 25.60 27.79 -11.21
N ASP A 55 26.56 27.10 -11.83
CA ASP A 55 27.78 26.60 -11.17
C ASP A 55 28.57 27.68 -10.41
N ALA A 56 28.49 28.95 -10.82
CA ALA A 56 29.18 30.04 -10.12
C ALA A 56 28.59 30.32 -8.72
N ALA A 57 27.31 29.99 -8.50
CA ALA A 57 26.64 30.15 -7.21
C ALA A 57 26.84 28.95 -6.28
N VAL A 58 27.26 27.78 -6.79
CA VAL A 58 27.35 26.54 -5.99
C VAL A 58 28.35 26.64 -4.83
N ASP A 59 29.57 27.11 -5.10
CA ASP A 59 30.60 27.25 -4.06
C ASP A 59 30.20 28.25 -2.96
N PRO A 60 29.66 29.45 -3.28
CA PRO A 60 29.11 30.34 -2.27
C PRO A 60 27.95 29.73 -1.47
N LEU A 61 26.99 29.08 -2.13
CA LEU A 61 25.82 28.46 -1.47
C LEU A 61 26.20 27.36 -0.48
N LYS A 62 27.37 26.74 -0.63
CA LYS A 62 27.92 25.80 0.34
C LYS A 62 28.07 26.41 1.73
N GLU A 63 28.45 27.68 1.82
CA GLU A 63 28.64 28.35 3.12
C GLU A 63 27.29 28.49 3.84
N TYR A 64 26.21 28.73 3.10
CA TYR A 64 24.84 28.82 3.63
C TYR A 64 24.30 27.47 4.11
N LEU A 65 24.71 26.34 3.51
CA LEU A 65 24.38 25.01 4.03
C LEU A 65 24.97 24.74 5.43
N GLN A 66 26.07 25.41 5.78
CA GLN A 66 26.74 25.27 7.07
C GLN A 66 26.34 26.35 8.07
N ASP A 67 25.44 27.26 7.67
CA ASP A 67 24.96 28.33 8.52
C ASP A 67 24.03 27.76 9.61
N THR A 68 24.20 28.27 10.84
CA THR A 68 23.37 27.89 11.98
C THR A 68 21.95 28.47 11.90
N ARG A 69 21.71 29.44 11.02
CA ARG A 69 20.39 30.00 10.75
C ARG A 69 19.58 29.00 9.92
N ALA A 70 18.54 28.44 10.53
CA ALA A 70 17.74 27.37 9.93
C ALA A 70 17.16 27.72 8.55
N TYR A 71 16.89 29.00 8.28
CA TYR A 71 16.32 29.42 7.00
C TYR A 71 17.38 29.59 5.89
N ALA A 72 18.62 29.92 6.23
CA ALA A 72 19.72 30.05 5.27
C ALA A 72 20.02 28.72 4.55
N SER A 73 20.02 27.62 5.30
CA SER A 73 20.29 26.29 4.77
C SER A 73 19.16 25.78 3.89
N ILE A 74 17.90 26.09 4.21
CA ILE A 74 16.72 25.76 3.38
C ILE A 74 16.83 26.43 2.01
N ILE A 75 17.08 27.75 1.99
CA ILE A 75 17.21 28.49 0.73
C ILE A 75 18.35 27.91 -0.11
N ALA A 76 19.50 27.61 0.53
CA ALA A 76 20.63 27.04 -0.16
C ALA A 76 20.29 25.67 -0.78
N VAL A 77 19.60 24.80 -0.06
CA VAL A 77 19.13 23.51 -0.59
C VAL A 77 18.17 23.70 -1.77
N GLU A 78 17.19 24.59 -1.65
CA GLU A 78 16.22 24.86 -2.73
C GLU A 78 16.90 25.41 -3.99
N VAL A 79 17.80 26.38 -3.84
CA VAL A 79 18.53 26.96 -4.97
C VAL A 79 19.45 25.92 -5.60
N LEU A 80 20.16 25.11 -4.81
CA LEU A 80 21.02 24.03 -5.32
C LEU A 80 20.22 22.95 -6.05
N ARG A 81 19.01 22.62 -5.57
CA ARG A 81 18.07 21.72 -6.25
C ARG A 81 17.74 22.22 -7.64
N GLU A 82 17.34 23.50 -7.75
CA GLU A 82 16.99 24.12 -9.03
C GLU A 82 18.18 24.28 -9.97
N ILE A 83 19.38 24.54 -9.42
CA ILE A 83 20.62 24.56 -10.23
C ILE A 83 20.88 23.18 -10.84
N GLY A 84 20.75 22.10 -10.05
CA GLY A 84 20.76 20.71 -10.53
C GLY A 84 22.02 20.25 -11.28
N THR A 85 23.09 21.04 -11.28
CA THR A 85 24.36 20.67 -11.93
C THR A 85 25.08 19.59 -11.12
N PRO A 86 26.04 18.86 -11.72
CA PRO A 86 26.82 17.87 -10.97
C PRO A 86 27.48 18.44 -9.70
N ALA A 87 27.94 19.69 -9.74
CA ALA A 87 28.51 20.35 -8.57
C ALA A 87 27.46 20.59 -7.48
N ALA A 88 26.27 21.08 -7.85
CA ALA A 88 25.16 21.28 -6.91
C ALA A 88 24.68 19.97 -6.28
N ILE A 89 24.55 18.90 -7.08
CA ILE A 89 24.20 17.56 -6.61
C ILE A 89 25.20 17.07 -5.56
N TRP A 90 26.50 17.28 -5.78
CA TRP A 90 27.51 16.89 -4.79
C TRP A 90 27.41 17.70 -3.49
N GLN A 91 27.05 18.98 -3.54
CA GLN A 91 26.79 19.77 -2.33
C GLN A 91 25.56 19.25 -1.57
N LEU A 92 24.48 18.89 -2.27
CA LEU A 92 23.30 18.27 -1.65
C LEU A 92 23.64 16.90 -1.03
N ILE A 93 24.47 16.09 -1.68
CA ILE A 93 24.94 14.81 -1.12
C ILE A 93 25.83 15.01 0.12
N ASP A 94 26.64 16.08 0.14
CA ASP A 94 27.38 16.45 1.35
C ASP A 94 26.43 16.87 2.49
N ALA A 95 25.32 17.56 2.16
CA ALA A 95 24.31 17.97 3.13
C ALA A 95 23.52 16.79 3.74
N LEU A 96 23.35 15.67 3.02
CA LEU A 96 22.75 14.43 3.55
C LEU A 96 23.52 13.82 4.73
N GLU A 97 24.78 14.19 4.89
CA GLU A 97 25.69 13.68 5.91
C GLU A 97 26.00 14.75 6.97
N SER A 98 25.16 15.78 7.05
CA SER A 98 25.23 16.82 8.08
C SER A 98 24.89 16.25 9.47
N ALA A 99 25.38 16.94 10.51
CA ALA A 99 24.95 16.69 11.88
C ALA A 99 23.53 17.24 12.15
N ASP A 100 23.04 18.16 11.30
CA ASP A 100 21.69 18.69 11.36
C ASP A 100 20.73 17.76 10.60
N SER A 101 19.90 17.02 11.34
CA SER A 101 18.92 16.08 10.76
C SER A 101 17.90 16.76 9.85
N LYS A 102 17.55 18.02 10.12
CA LYS A 102 16.58 18.76 9.32
C LYS A 102 17.18 19.14 7.97
N LEU A 103 18.48 19.50 7.95
CA LEU A 103 19.21 19.70 6.70
C LEU A 103 19.30 18.40 5.88
N CYS A 104 19.52 17.25 6.54
CA CYS A 104 19.52 15.96 5.86
C CYS A 104 18.18 15.64 5.18
N GLU A 105 17.06 15.95 5.84
CA GLU A 105 15.71 15.77 5.28
C GLU A 105 15.48 16.66 4.05
N TYR A 106 15.77 17.97 4.15
CA TYR A 106 15.63 18.88 3.00
C TYR A 106 16.54 18.49 1.83
N ALA A 107 17.78 18.09 2.11
CA ALA A 107 18.70 17.63 1.08
C ALA A 107 18.20 16.33 0.42
N ALA A 108 17.56 15.44 1.19
CA ALA A 108 16.96 14.22 0.66
C ALA A 108 15.81 14.53 -0.29
N GLU A 109 14.86 15.35 0.14
CA GLU A 109 13.73 15.79 -0.70
C GLU A 109 14.22 16.49 -1.98
N ALA A 110 15.22 17.37 -1.86
CA ALA A 110 15.83 18.04 -3.00
C ALA A 110 16.44 17.04 -4.00
N LEU A 111 17.20 16.05 -3.52
CA LEU A 111 17.81 15.04 -4.38
C LEU A 111 16.78 14.10 -5.02
N GLU A 112 15.68 13.80 -4.33
CA GLU A 112 14.56 13.03 -4.88
C GLU A 112 13.87 13.79 -6.04
N ILE A 113 13.69 15.10 -5.88
CA ILE A 113 13.15 15.98 -6.94
C ILE A 113 14.13 16.09 -8.11
N VAL A 114 15.44 16.20 -7.85
CA VAL A 114 16.48 16.15 -8.89
C VAL A 114 16.40 14.82 -9.66
N GLY A 115 16.19 13.71 -8.95
CA GLY A 115 15.91 12.40 -9.52
C GLY A 115 17.12 11.72 -10.17
N THR A 116 16.95 11.19 -11.38
CA THR A 116 17.90 10.32 -12.09
C THR A 116 19.39 10.80 -12.10
N PRO A 117 19.71 12.10 -12.24
CA PRO A 117 21.08 12.59 -12.18
C PRO A 117 21.80 12.33 -10.85
N ALA A 118 21.08 12.23 -9.73
CA ALA A 118 21.66 11.99 -8.41
C ALA A 118 22.16 10.55 -8.19
N ILE A 119 21.66 9.58 -8.96
CA ILE A 119 21.89 8.14 -8.71
C ILE A 119 23.37 7.76 -8.72
N GLN A 120 24.11 8.15 -9.76
CA GLN A 120 25.52 7.75 -9.87
C GLN A 120 26.39 8.39 -8.77
N PRO A 121 26.26 9.69 -8.47
CA PRO A 121 26.87 10.30 -7.29
C PRO A 121 26.48 9.62 -5.96
N LEU A 122 25.22 9.26 -5.74
CA LEU A 122 24.76 8.55 -4.54
C LEU A 122 25.41 7.16 -4.42
N ILE A 123 25.47 6.39 -5.50
CA ILE A 123 26.16 5.09 -5.56
C ILE A 123 27.64 5.23 -5.21
N GLU A 124 28.31 6.26 -5.75
CA GLU A 124 29.72 6.55 -5.45
C GLU A 124 29.93 6.92 -3.98
N ARG A 125 29.03 7.74 -3.41
CA ARG A 125 29.06 8.11 -1.99
C ARG A 125 28.90 6.88 -1.09
N ILE A 126 27.88 6.06 -1.33
CA ILE A 126 27.61 4.85 -0.54
C ILE A 126 28.79 3.88 -0.65
N THR A 127 29.31 3.64 -1.86
CA THR A 127 30.47 2.76 -2.06
C THR A 127 31.69 3.27 -1.29
N ASN A 128 31.95 4.59 -1.34
CA ASN A 128 33.05 5.18 -0.59
C ASN A 128 32.89 5.00 0.92
N ARG A 129 31.70 5.20 1.47
CA ARG A 129 31.40 5.03 2.91
C ARG A 129 31.53 3.58 3.37
N LEU A 130 31.17 2.64 2.52
CA LEU A 130 31.32 1.21 2.80
C LEU A 130 32.79 0.75 2.84
N ASP A 131 33.66 1.39 2.05
CA ASP A 131 35.10 1.08 2.02
C ASP A 131 35.89 1.95 3.02
N ASN A 132 35.41 3.17 3.30
CA ASN A 132 36.01 4.18 4.16
C ASN A 132 34.93 4.81 5.05
N PRO A 133 34.56 4.18 6.18
CA PRO A 133 33.55 4.71 7.08
C PRO A 133 33.95 6.08 7.61
N ALA A 134 33.14 7.09 7.33
CA ALA A 134 33.32 8.43 7.89
C ALA A 134 32.76 8.46 9.32
N VAL A 135 33.32 9.34 10.14
CA VAL A 135 32.86 9.55 11.51
C VAL A 135 32.62 11.04 11.75
N ASP A 136 31.63 11.34 12.59
CA ASP A 136 31.34 12.70 13.06
C ASP A 136 32.44 13.21 14.02
N GLU A 137 32.27 14.43 14.52
CA GLU A 137 33.17 15.05 15.51
C GLU A 137 33.29 14.26 16.82
N ASN A 138 32.28 13.45 17.15
CA ASN A 138 32.21 12.59 18.32
C ASN A 138 32.74 11.18 18.07
N LYS A 139 33.24 10.91 16.84
CA LYS A 139 33.72 9.61 16.34
C LYS A 139 32.61 8.57 16.17
N ASN A 140 31.35 8.98 16.11
CA ASN A 140 30.27 8.09 15.71
C ASN A 140 30.30 7.90 14.19
N PRO A 141 30.04 6.69 13.67
CA PRO A 141 29.90 6.50 12.23
C PRO A 141 28.79 7.39 11.67
N ILE A 142 29.07 8.07 10.56
CA ILE A 142 28.02 8.75 9.80
C ILE A 142 27.14 7.66 9.16
N ASP A 143 25.85 7.67 9.49
CA ASP A 143 24.88 6.73 8.93
C ASP A 143 24.59 7.09 7.47
N MET A 144 24.43 6.08 6.62
CA MET A 144 24.05 6.21 5.21
C MET A 144 22.53 6.15 5.02
N ILE A 145 21.74 6.16 6.09
CA ILE A 145 20.28 5.96 6.05
C ILE A 145 19.58 6.92 5.10
N TYR A 146 19.91 8.22 5.13
CA TYR A 146 19.34 9.21 4.22
C TYR A 146 19.80 8.98 2.77
N THR A 147 21.08 8.68 2.56
CA THR A 147 21.62 8.39 1.23
C THR A 147 20.98 7.15 0.59
N LEU A 148 20.79 6.09 1.38
CA LEU A 148 20.08 4.87 0.96
C LEU A 148 18.59 5.14 0.74
N GLY A 149 17.97 5.96 1.59
CA GLY A 149 16.59 6.41 1.45
C GLY A 149 16.34 7.10 0.12
N VAL A 150 17.09 8.15 -0.19
CA VAL A 150 17.01 8.89 -1.46
C VAL A 150 17.22 7.95 -2.64
N LEU A 151 18.27 7.11 -2.59
CA LEU A 151 18.54 6.13 -3.65
C LEU A 151 17.32 5.22 -3.86
N SER A 152 16.65 4.79 -2.79
CA SER A 152 15.49 3.92 -2.86
C SER A 152 14.23 4.59 -3.41
N HIS A 153 14.03 5.90 -3.22
CA HIS A 153 12.87 6.62 -3.74
C HIS A 153 13.00 6.97 -5.23
N ILE A 154 14.23 7.12 -5.73
CA ILE A 154 14.47 7.34 -7.16
C ILE A 154 14.36 6.00 -7.90
N ARG A 155 13.24 5.81 -8.61
CA ARG A 155 12.97 4.60 -9.41
C ARG A 155 13.84 4.57 -10.66
N ASP A 156 14.89 3.77 -10.64
CA ASP A 156 15.82 3.59 -11.77
C ASP A 156 16.49 2.21 -11.67
N PRO A 157 16.65 1.48 -12.79
CA PRO A 157 17.26 0.15 -12.77
C PRO A 157 18.66 0.10 -12.13
N ARG A 158 19.45 1.17 -12.24
CA ARG A 158 20.78 1.26 -11.62
C ARG A 158 20.70 1.35 -10.10
N SER A 159 19.70 2.07 -9.58
CA SER A 159 19.42 2.14 -8.14
C SER A 159 19.02 0.75 -7.63
N PHE A 160 18.03 0.13 -8.28
CA PHE A 160 17.58 -1.22 -7.96
C PHE A 160 18.73 -2.23 -7.96
N ASP A 161 19.48 -2.32 -9.07
CA ASP A 161 20.61 -3.24 -9.21
C ASP A 161 21.66 -3.05 -8.11
N PHE A 162 21.96 -1.80 -7.75
CA PHE A 162 22.91 -1.50 -6.69
C PHE A 162 22.38 -1.91 -5.32
N MET A 163 21.11 -1.61 -5.02
CA MET A 163 20.45 -2.03 -3.78
C MET A 163 20.41 -3.56 -3.66
N VAL A 164 20.12 -4.30 -4.73
CA VAL A 164 20.17 -5.78 -4.70
C VAL A 164 21.56 -6.27 -4.32
N ARG A 165 22.63 -5.66 -4.84
CA ARG A 165 24.02 -6.02 -4.47
C ARG A 165 24.36 -5.66 -3.03
N LEU A 166 23.77 -4.58 -2.49
CA LEU A 166 23.98 -4.19 -1.10
C LEU A 166 23.39 -5.20 -0.11
N LEU A 167 22.32 -5.93 -0.48
CA LEU A 167 21.78 -7.01 0.35
C LEU A 167 22.87 -8.04 0.68
N ASP A 168 23.67 -8.47 -0.31
CA ASP A 168 24.79 -9.40 -0.09
C ASP A 168 25.89 -8.80 0.80
N ARG A 169 26.13 -7.50 0.68
CA ARG A 169 27.18 -6.82 1.45
C ARG A 169 26.80 -6.60 2.90
N PHE A 170 25.51 -6.41 3.19
CA PHE A 170 24.96 -6.29 4.54
C PHE A 170 24.57 -7.64 5.16
N ASP A 171 24.72 -8.73 4.42
CA ASP A 171 24.46 -10.10 4.86
C ASP A 171 25.59 -10.67 5.74
N ASP A 172 25.94 -9.95 6.81
CA ASP A 172 27.10 -10.24 7.68
C ASP A 172 26.75 -10.72 9.11
N GLY A 173 25.48 -10.78 9.49
CA GLY A 173 25.08 -11.31 10.81
C GLY A 173 23.67 -10.95 11.28
N VAL A 174 23.36 -11.30 12.53
CA VAL A 174 22.07 -11.03 13.19
C VAL A 174 22.04 -9.57 13.66
N GLY A 175 21.02 -8.81 13.23
CA GLY A 175 20.79 -7.43 13.68
C GLY A 175 21.44 -6.33 12.83
N SER A 176 21.77 -6.61 11.57
CA SER A 176 22.23 -5.57 10.63
C SER A 176 21.09 -4.59 10.35
N TRP A 177 21.16 -3.42 10.98
CA TRP A 177 20.24 -2.30 10.74
C TRP A 177 20.16 -1.95 9.26
N ASN A 178 21.31 -1.96 8.57
CA ASN A 178 21.40 -1.69 7.14
C ASN A 178 20.67 -2.74 6.29
N LEU A 179 20.79 -4.03 6.62
CA LEU A 179 20.05 -5.09 5.92
C LEU A 179 18.54 -4.95 6.14
N THR A 180 18.14 -4.66 7.39
CA THR A 180 16.73 -4.43 7.77
C THR A 180 16.16 -3.24 6.98
N HIS A 181 16.85 -2.10 7.02
CA HIS A 181 16.45 -0.89 6.30
C HIS A 181 16.38 -1.12 4.79
N LEU A 182 17.35 -1.82 4.21
CA LEU A 182 17.36 -2.09 2.78
C LEU A 182 16.21 -3.01 2.36
N CYS A 183 15.86 -4.02 3.17
CA CYS A 183 14.71 -4.88 2.93
C CYS A 183 13.40 -4.07 2.82
N SER A 184 13.18 -3.09 3.70
CA SER A 184 11.96 -2.27 3.69
C SER A 184 11.93 -1.28 2.51
N ARG A 185 13.08 -0.68 2.20
CA ARG A 185 13.20 0.34 1.14
C ARG A 185 13.13 -0.21 -0.28
N LEU A 186 13.33 -1.51 -0.49
CA LEU A 186 13.19 -2.14 -1.80
C LEU A 186 11.75 -2.07 -2.35
N TYR A 187 10.75 -1.89 -1.48
CA TYR A 187 9.37 -1.63 -1.92
C TYR A 187 9.26 -0.38 -2.80
N ASN A 188 10.00 0.69 -2.48
CA ASN A 188 9.94 1.97 -3.18
C ASN A 188 10.27 1.88 -4.69
N GLN A 189 10.94 0.81 -5.11
CA GLN A 189 11.26 0.55 -6.52
C GLN A 189 10.10 -0.09 -7.29
N HIS A 190 9.07 -0.62 -6.60
CA HIS A 190 7.95 -1.38 -7.16
C HIS A 190 8.38 -2.43 -8.19
N ASN A 191 9.52 -3.10 -7.93
CA ASN A 191 10.04 -4.13 -8.81
C ASN A 191 9.91 -5.52 -8.16
N PRO A 192 8.96 -6.36 -8.60
CA PRO A 192 8.72 -7.68 -8.03
C PRO A 192 9.83 -8.70 -8.30
N GLU A 193 10.81 -8.41 -9.17
CA GLU A 193 12.00 -9.26 -9.38
C GLU A 193 12.80 -9.49 -8.09
N ILE A 194 12.61 -8.63 -7.08
CA ILE A 194 13.27 -8.76 -5.77
C ILE A 194 12.66 -9.84 -4.87
N ILE A 195 11.42 -10.28 -5.14
CA ILE A 195 10.67 -11.20 -4.28
C ILE A 195 11.45 -12.49 -3.98
N PRO A 196 11.99 -13.23 -4.98
CA PRO A 196 12.73 -14.47 -4.70
C PRO A 196 13.95 -14.24 -3.81
N ARG A 197 14.60 -13.08 -3.95
CA ARG A 197 15.78 -12.73 -3.16
C ARG A 197 15.42 -12.41 -1.71
N LEU A 198 14.36 -11.64 -1.49
CA LEU A 198 13.85 -11.37 -0.13
C LEU A 198 13.34 -12.64 0.54
N SER A 199 12.71 -13.56 -0.20
CA SER A 199 12.28 -14.85 0.34
C SER A 199 13.47 -15.66 0.85
N ALA A 200 14.56 -15.74 0.07
CA ALA A 200 15.78 -16.42 0.50
C ALA A 200 16.41 -15.78 1.76
N ILE A 201 16.35 -14.46 1.89
CA ILE A 201 16.80 -13.74 3.10
C ILE A 201 15.90 -14.09 4.29
N ALA A 202 14.58 -14.02 4.12
CA ALA A 202 13.61 -14.35 5.16
C ALA A 202 13.79 -15.79 5.66
N GLU A 203 13.99 -16.76 4.77
CA GLU A 203 14.28 -18.15 5.10
C GLU A 203 15.60 -18.30 5.88
N LYS A 204 16.67 -17.63 5.44
CA LYS A 204 17.98 -17.67 6.09
C LYS A 204 17.93 -17.18 7.54
N TYR A 205 17.14 -16.13 7.78
CA TYR A 205 17.06 -15.43 9.07
C TYR A 205 15.88 -15.89 9.95
N GLY A 206 14.94 -16.66 9.40
CA GLY A 206 13.75 -17.20 10.07
C GLY A 206 14.06 -18.40 10.98
N LYS A 207 14.68 -18.16 12.14
CA LYS A 207 14.78 -19.17 13.21
C LYS A 207 13.52 -19.12 14.08
N LYS A 208 12.97 -20.30 14.43
CA LYS A 208 11.66 -20.49 15.09
C LYS A 208 11.45 -19.78 16.45
N ASP A 209 12.50 -19.37 17.14
CA ASP A 209 12.41 -18.98 18.56
C ASP A 209 12.71 -17.50 18.86
N MET A 210 12.88 -16.62 17.85
CA MET A 210 13.14 -15.20 18.12
C MET A 210 12.65 -14.28 16.99
N PRO A 211 11.94 -13.18 17.30
CA PRO A 211 11.57 -12.16 16.32
C PRO A 211 12.81 -11.58 15.66
N ASN A 212 12.76 -11.39 14.33
CA ASN A 212 13.89 -10.85 13.56
C ASN A 212 13.38 -9.79 12.58
N ASN A 213 13.81 -8.55 12.79
CA ASN A 213 13.37 -7.40 11.99
C ASN A 213 13.67 -7.60 10.49
N VAL A 214 14.78 -8.26 10.13
CA VAL A 214 15.09 -8.57 8.72
C VAL A 214 14.00 -9.44 8.09
N VAL A 215 13.50 -10.43 8.82
CA VAL A 215 12.43 -11.33 8.36
C VAL A 215 11.11 -10.57 8.25
N THR A 216 10.82 -9.72 9.24
CA THR A 216 9.62 -8.85 9.24
C THR A 216 9.61 -7.94 8.02
N GLU A 217 10.67 -7.16 7.80
CA GLU A 217 10.76 -6.22 6.67
C GLU A 217 10.77 -6.93 5.32
N ALA A 218 11.54 -8.02 5.17
CA ALA A 218 11.57 -8.77 3.92
C ALA A 218 10.18 -9.32 3.56
N ASN A 219 9.47 -9.92 4.52
CA ASN A 219 8.12 -10.42 4.31
C ASN A 219 7.10 -9.29 4.15
N GLY A 220 7.29 -8.13 4.77
CA GLY A 220 6.47 -6.93 4.57
C GLY A 220 6.58 -6.44 3.12
N THR A 221 7.80 -6.21 2.64
CA THR A 221 8.06 -5.80 1.26
C THR A 221 7.54 -6.80 0.23
N ILE A 222 7.78 -8.11 0.42
CA ILE A 222 7.22 -9.14 -0.46
C ILE A 222 5.69 -9.04 -0.52
N ARG A 223 5.04 -8.82 0.63
CA ARG A 223 3.58 -8.71 0.70
C ARG A 223 3.09 -7.49 -0.06
N HIS A 224 3.66 -6.31 0.18
CA HIS A 224 3.27 -5.08 -0.54
C HIS A 224 3.43 -5.24 -2.06
N LEU A 225 4.56 -5.79 -2.53
CA LEU A 225 4.77 -6.03 -3.96
C LEU A 225 3.75 -7.02 -4.53
N LYS A 226 3.34 -8.05 -3.78
CA LYS A 226 2.31 -9.00 -4.21
C LYS A 226 0.91 -8.36 -4.25
N VAL A 227 0.61 -7.45 -3.33
CA VAL A 227 -0.64 -6.66 -3.35
C VAL A 227 -0.66 -5.78 -4.60
N ASP A 228 0.41 -5.04 -4.88
CA ASP A 228 0.54 -4.23 -6.11
C ASP A 228 0.34 -5.08 -7.37
N GLN A 229 0.98 -6.25 -7.43
CA GLN A 229 0.81 -7.19 -8.56
C GLN A 229 -0.64 -7.64 -8.75
N ILE A 230 -1.40 -7.83 -7.66
CA ILE A 230 -2.83 -8.15 -7.74
C ILE A 230 -3.58 -6.93 -8.23
N LEU A 231 -3.39 -5.76 -7.62
CA LEU A 231 -4.11 -4.53 -7.99
C LEU A 231 -3.86 -4.09 -9.43
N GLU A 232 -2.67 -4.32 -9.97
CA GLU A 232 -2.29 -3.96 -11.34
C GLU A 232 -2.66 -5.04 -12.38
N SER A 233 -3.02 -6.25 -11.96
CA SER A 233 -3.42 -7.32 -12.87
C SER A 233 -4.66 -6.89 -13.69
N GLU A 234 -4.76 -7.32 -14.94
CA GLU A 234 -5.96 -7.07 -15.74
C GLU A 234 -7.08 -8.08 -15.48
N ASP A 235 -6.78 -9.15 -14.73
CA ASP A 235 -7.57 -10.38 -14.61
C ASP A 235 -8.06 -10.66 -13.18
N TRP A 236 -8.25 -9.62 -12.35
CA TRP A 236 -8.80 -9.79 -11.00
C TRP A 236 -10.18 -9.16 -10.88
N MET A 237 -11.08 -9.88 -10.21
CA MET A 237 -12.39 -9.39 -9.80
C MET A 237 -12.47 -9.51 -8.28
N ILE A 238 -12.47 -8.39 -7.58
CA ILE A 238 -12.79 -8.36 -6.14
C ILE A 238 -14.29 -8.16 -6.00
N TYR A 239 -14.91 -8.99 -5.17
CA TYR A 239 -16.15 -8.61 -4.52
C TYR A 239 -15.86 -7.40 -3.64
N GLY A 240 -16.40 -6.24 -4.01
CA GLY A 240 -16.39 -5.03 -3.18
C GLY A 240 -17.78 -4.72 -2.61
N CYS A 241 -17.83 -4.29 -1.35
CA CYS A 241 -19.05 -3.69 -0.78
C CYS A 241 -19.40 -2.47 -1.64
N CYS A 242 -20.66 -2.29 -2.04
CA CYS A 242 -21.07 -1.17 -2.89
C CYS A 242 -20.75 0.21 -2.27
N TYR A 243 -20.50 0.26 -0.96
CA TYR A 243 -19.98 1.44 -0.26
C TYR A 243 -18.53 1.80 -0.66
N ILE A 244 -17.66 0.80 -0.81
CA ILE A 244 -16.21 0.97 -1.09
C ILE A 244 -15.97 1.48 -2.51
N CYS A 245 -16.85 1.16 -3.45
CA CYS A 245 -16.80 1.70 -4.81
C CYS A 245 -17.45 3.08 -4.96
N GLU A 246 -18.07 3.62 -3.91
CA GLU A 246 -18.83 4.89 -3.92
C GLU A 246 -19.92 4.94 -5.03
N ASP A 247 -20.39 3.78 -5.48
CA ASP A 247 -21.34 3.65 -6.59
C ASP A 247 -22.66 3.00 -6.10
N TYR A 248 -23.16 3.45 -4.96
CA TYR A 248 -24.40 3.00 -4.34
C TYR A 248 -25.34 4.18 -4.05
N ASP A 249 -26.59 4.08 -4.47
CA ASP A 249 -27.63 5.05 -4.12
C ASP A 249 -28.32 4.61 -2.82
N MET A 250 -28.01 5.30 -1.72
CA MET A 250 -28.62 5.03 -0.41
C MET A 250 -30.12 5.33 -0.35
N HIS A 251 -30.67 6.12 -1.28
CA HIS A 251 -32.10 6.44 -1.30
C HIS A 251 -32.91 5.40 -2.07
N GLU A 252 -32.36 4.88 -3.15
CA GLU A 252 -33.01 3.88 -4.01
C GLU A 252 -32.60 2.44 -3.65
N GLU A 253 -31.66 2.27 -2.71
CA GLU A 253 -31.10 0.96 -2.30
C GLU A 253 -30.61 0.13 -3.49
N THR A 254 -29.93 0.79 -4.43
CA THR A 254 -29.49 0.19 -5.69
C THR A 254 -28.01 0.45 -5.92
N CYS A 255 -27.32 -0.56 -6.43
CA CYS A 255 -25.97 -0.37 -6.93
C CYS A 255 -26.05 0.37 -8.28
N LEU A 256 -25.38 1.52 -8.38
CA LEU A 256 -25.36 2.34 -9.59
C LEU A 256 -24.58 1.69 -10.75
N VAL A 257 -23.81 0.63 -10.46
CA VAL A 257 -23.07 -0.16 -11.46
C VAL A 257 -23.86 -1.35 -11.97
N SER A 258 -24.48 -2.16 -11.09
CA SER A 258 -25.29 -3.31 -11.52
C SER A 258 -26.69 -2.89 -11.98
N GLY A 259 -27.22 -1.79 -11.45
CA GLY A 259 -28.59 -1.33 -11.69
C GLY A 259 -29.65 -2.20 -11.01
N GLU A 260 -29.24 -3.10 -10.11
CA GLU A 260 -30.11 -4.03 -9.40
C GLU A 260 -30.35 -3.58 -7.95
N TYR A 261 -31.49 -4.02 -7.42
CA TYR A 261 -31.86 -3.79 -6.02
C TYR A 261 -31.05 -4.75 -5.16
N GLU A 262 -30.12 -4.18 -4.41
CA GLU A 262 -29.14 -4.91 -3.63
C GLU A 262 -29.19 -4.36 -2.20
N PRO A 263 -29.45 -5.19 -1.18
CA PRO A 263 -29.46 -4.74 0.22
C PRO A 263 -28.20 -3.95 0.56
N TYR A 264 -28.32 -3.04 1.55
CA TYR A 264 -27.29 -2.06 1.97
C TYR A 264 -25.88 -2.63 2.23
N ASP A 265 -25.76 -3.92 2.50
CA ASP A 265 -24.50 -4.63 2.78
C ASP A 265 -24.04 -5.56 1.65
N SER A 266 -24.68 -5.54 0.48
CA SER A 266 -24.40 -6.49 -0.60
C SER A 266 -23.19 -6.10 -1.44
N PHE A 267 -22.44 -7.11 -1.86
CA PHE A 267 -21.23 -6.96 -2.66
C PHE A 267 -21.58 -7.02 -4.14
N CYS A 268 -21.07 -6.07 -4.93
CA CYS A 268 -21.31 -6.05 -6.37
C CYS A 268 -20.12 -6.60 -7.12
N LEU A 269 -20.38 -7.63 -7.93
CA LEU A 269 -19.45 -8.27 -8.88
C LEU A 269 -18.85 -7.31 -9.92
N GLN A 270 -19.53 -6.20 -10.18
CA GLN A 270 -19.14 -5.23 -11.21
C GLN A 270 -18.42 -4.00 -10.63
N CYS A 271 -18.32 -3.89 -9.30
CA CYS A 271 -17.75 -2.74 -8.63
C CYS A 271 -16.25 -2.92 -8.38
N VAL A 272 -15.44 -1.96 -8.83
CA VAL A 272 -14.00 -1.89 -8.51
C VAL A 272 -13.81 -0.90 -7.36
N PRO A 273 -13.04 -1.23 -6.30
CA PRO A 273 -12.71 -0.28 -5.24
C PRO A 273 -12.11 1.02 -5.81
N LYS A 274 -12.64 2.19 -5.44
CA LYS A 274 -12.12 3.50 -5.90
C LYS A 274 -11.00 4.06 -5.02
N ARG A 275 -10.82 3.48 -3.82
CA ARG A 275 -9.77 3.83 -2.85
C ARG A 275 -9.10 2.55 -2.38
N GLU A 276 -7.89 2.69 -1.82
CA GLU A 276 -7.27 1.61 -1.04
C GLU A 276 -8.30 1.08 -0.02
N PHE A 277 -8.36 -0.23 0.13
CA PHE A 277 -9.25 -0.89 1.08
C PHE A 277 -8.78 -0.55 2.50
N TYR A 278 -9.39 0.49 3.09
CA TYR A 278 -9.20 0.83 4.49
C TYR A 278 -10.30 0.14 5.30
N CYS A 279 -9.89 -0.80 6.17
CA CYS A 279 -10.73 -1.49 7.15
C CYS A 279 -11.62 -0.53 7.98
N ASP A 280 -11.18 0.71 8.18
CA ASP A 280 -11.92 1.77 8.89
C ASP A 280 -13.21 2.23 8.20
N LEU A 281 -13.38 1.94 6.90
CA LEU A 281 -14.59 2.27 6.13
C LEU A 281 -15.75 1.29 6.35
N CYS A 282 -15.57 0.21 7.12
CA CYS A 282 -16.69 -0.54 7.75
C CYS A 282 -17.34 0.26 8.90
N TYR A 283 -17.49 1.57 8.68
CA TYR A 283 -17.95 2.61 9.59
C TYR A 283 -19.28 2.28 10.30
N MET A 284 -20.12 1.41 9.73
CA MET A 284 -21.43 1.06 10.28
C MET A 284 -21.39 0.08 11.47
N LYS A 285 -20.36 -0.77 11.63
CA LYS A 285 -20.19 -1.61 12.83
C LYS A 285 -20.08 -0.72 14.08
N ARG A 286 -19.40 0.43 13.92
CA ARG A 286 -19.21 1.48 14.94
C ARG A 286 -20.50 2.18 15.37
N PHE A 287 -21.51 2.22 14.49
CA PHE A 287 -22.81 2.87 14.72
C PHE A 287 -23.90 1.90 15.24
N LEU A 288 -23.84 0.61 14.86
CA LEU A 288 -24.87 -0.37 15.19
C LEU A 288 -24.52 -1.27 16.39
N THR A 289 -23.25 -1.34 16.81
CA THR A 289 -22.82 -2.12 17.99
C THR A 289 -22.71 -1.27 19.25
N SER A 290 -22.92 -1.90 20.41
CA SER A 290 -22.82 -1.24 21.71
C SER A 290 -21.40 -0.69 21.93
N PRO A 291 -21.22 0.48 22.58
CA PRO A 291 -19.91 1.03 22.88
C PRO A 291 -18.95 0.09 23.62
N ASP A 292 -19.50 -0.89 24.32
CA ASP A 292 -18.79 -1.87 25.15
C ASP A 292 -18.53 -3.21 24.44
N ASP A 293 -18.84 -3.33 23.15
CA ASP A 293 -18.57 -4.55 22.38
C ASP A 293 -17.06 -4.66 22.06
N PRO A 294 -16.37 -5.73 22.52
CA PRO A 294 -14.95 -5.92 22.25
C PRO A 294 -14.61 -6.13 20.77
N HIS A 295 -15.62 -6.28 19.89
CA HIS A 295 -15.47 -6.41 18.43
C HIS A 295 -15.96 -5.15 17.67
N ARG A 296 -16.15 -4.03 18.37
CA ARG A 296 -16.64 -2.75 17.84
C ARG A 296 -15.70 -2.08 16.83
N ASP A 297 -14.40 -2.24 17.01
CA ASP A 297 -13.36 -1.71 16.13
C ASP A 297 -12.75 -2.89 15.35
N GLY A 298 -13.09 -2.99 14.05
CA GLY A 298 -12.53 -4.01 13.15
C GLY A 298 -13.40 -4.31 11.91
N CYS A 299 -12.75 -4.59 10.77
CA CYS A 299 -13.39 -5.09 9.56
C CYS A 299 -14.09 -6.42 9.86
N ASP A 300 -15.36 -6.56 9.48
CA ASP A 300 -16.09 -7.83 9.63
C ASP A 300 -15.81 -8.78 8.45
N ILE A 301 -14.52 -8.97 8.19
CA ILE A 301 -14.01 -9.82 7.12
C ILE A 301 -14.46 -11.28 7.28
N ASP A 302 -14.76 -11.65 8.53
CA ASP A 302 -15.28 -12.94 8.95
C ASP A 302 -16.76 -13.15 8.56
N HIS A 303 -17.47 -12.11 8.10
CA HIS A 303 -18.89 -12.14 7.79
C HIS A 303 -19.21 -11.44 6.46
N LEU A 304 -18.45 -11.75 5.40
CA LEU A 304 -18.82 -11.37 4.04
C LEU A 304 -20.19 -11.97 3.68
N PRO A 305 -21.12 -11.19 3.10
CA PRO A 305 -22.44 -11.69 2.74
C PRO A 305 -22.34 -12.76 1.64
N PRO A 306 -23.23 -13.75 1.64
CA PRO A 306 -23.22 -14.81 0.65
C PRO A 306 -23.65 -14.31 -0.73
N ILE A 307 -23.06 -14.87 -1.79
CA ILE A 307 -23.52 -14.70 -3.17
C ILE A 307 -24.44 -15.87 -3.52
N TYR A 308 -25.66 -15.57 -3.96
CA TYR A 308 -26.61 -16.62 -4.31
C TYR A 308 -26.52 -16.97 -5.80
N VAL A 309 -26.44 -18.26 -6.09
CA VAL A 309 -26.36 -18.83 -7.45
C VAL A 309 -27.32 -20.01 -7.56
N ASP A 310 -27.92 -20.20 -8.73
CA ASP A 310 -28.70 -21.39 -9.03
C ASP A 310 -27.73 -22.50 -9.46
N ILE A 311 -27.71 -23.63 -8.73
CA ILE A 311 -26.83 -24.77 -9.04
C ILE A 311 -27.67 -26.00 -9.35
N GLU A 312 -27.34 -26.64 -10.48
CA GLU A 312 -27.88 -27.96 -10.81
C GLU A 312 -27.12 -29.05 -10.07
N TYR A 313 -27.84 -30.00 -9.47
CA TYR A 313 -27.23 -31.17 -8.85
C TYR A 313 -27.99 -32.45 -9.18
N ARG A 314 -27.23 -33.54 -9.28
CA ARG A 314 -27.74 -34.89 -9.47
C ARG A 314 -27.56 -35.69 -8.19
N LEU A 315 -28.64 -36.32 -7.75
CA LEU A 315 -28.67 -37.21 -6.61
C LEU A 315 -29.05 -38.60 -7.11
N ASN A 316 -28.08 -39.51 -7.17
CA ASN A 316 -28.18 -40.80 -7.82
C ASN A 316 -28.62 -40.69 -9.29
N GLN A 317 -29.92 -40.83 -9.58
CA GLN A 317 -30.47 -40.77 -10.94
C GLN A 317 -31.42 -39.58 -11.16
N ASP A 318 -31.68 -38.81 -10.11
CA ASP A 318 -32.63 -37.70 -10.14
C ASP A 318 -31.87 -36.37 -10.20
N GLU A 319 -32.37 -35.44 -11.01
CA GLU A 319 -31.78 -34.11 -11.23
C GLU A 319 -32.63 -33.02 -10.57
N PHE A 320 -31.96 -32.07 -9.95
CA PHE A 320 -32.55 -30.99 -9.18
C PHE A 320 -31.81 -29.68 -9.47
N THR A 321 -32.47 -28.57 -9.17
CA THR A 321 -31.88 -27.22 -9.17
C THR A 321 -32.30 -26.55 -7.87
N ASP A 322 -31.36 -25.94 -7.18
CA ASP A 322 -31.61 -25.22 -5.93
C ASP A 322 -30.71 -23.97 -5.84
N VAL A 323 -31.06 -23.07 -4.94
CA VAL A 323 -30.30 -21.83 -4.71
C VAL A 323 -29.22 -22.13 -3.67
N PHE A 324 -27.97 -21.85 -4.02
CA PHE A 324 -26.83 -21.99 -3.13
C PHE A 324 -26.22 -20.63 -2.83
N GLY A 325 -25.85 -20.39 -1.59
CA GLY A 325 -25.01 -19.27 -1.19
C GLY A 325 -23.53 -19.63 -1.30
N ILE A 326 -22.69 -18.72 -1.77
CA ILE A 326 -21.22 -18.81 -1.70
C ILE A 326 -20.77 -17.84 -0.62
N MET A 327 -20.15 -18.35 0.45
CA MET A 327 -19.64 -17.54 1.55
C MET A 327 -18.21 -17.93 1.93
N THR A 328 -17.55 -17.10 2.74
CA THR A 328 -16.26 -17.43 3.35
C THR A 328 -16.43 -17.47 4.87
N SER A 329 -15.86 -18.50 5.50
CA SER A 329 -15.88 -18.69 6.96
C SER A 329 -14.46 -18.69 7.51
N TYR A 330 -14.29 -18.17 8.73
CA TYR A 330 -13.01 -18.03 9.43
C TYR A 330 -13.02 -18.58 10.87
N ARG A 331 -14.10 -19.27 11.28
CA ARG A 331 -14.36 -19.55 12.70
C ARG A 331 -13.52 -20.66 13.33
N ASP A 332 -12.96 -21.60 12.55
CA ASP A 332 -12.07 -22.68 13.04
C ASP A 332 -11.01 -23.08 11.98
N GLU A 333 -11.44 -23.31 10.74
CA GLU A 333 -10.58 -23.48 9.54
C GLU A 333 -11.12 -22.53 8.46
N SER A 334 -10.26 -21.75 7.82
CA SER A 334 -10.71 -20.81 6.79
C SER A 334 -11.20 -21.58 5.57
N SER A 335 -12.44 -21.33 5.16
CA SER A 335 -13.06 -22.06 4.05
C SER A 335 -13.89 -21.15 3.17
N ILE A 336 -13.95 -21.49 1.87
CA ILE A 336 -14.96 -20.97 0.95
C ILE A 336 -16.04 -22.06 0.85
N SER A 337 -17.27 -21.74 1.23
CA SER A 337 -18.38 -22.69 1.27
C SER A 337 -19.46 -22.31 0.25
N ILE A 338 -19.85 -23.29 -0.57
CA ILE A 338 -21.05 -23.27 -1.41
C ILE A 338 -22.12 -24.08 -0.69
N TRP A 339 -23.14 -23.42 -0.15
CA TRP A 339 -24.06 -24.02 0.81
C TRP A 339 -25.53 -23.77 0.45
N SER A 340 -26.39 -24.68 0.88
CA SER A 340 -27.85 -24.56 0.93
C SER A 340 -28.33 -25.08 2.29
N ASP A 341 -29.64 -25.06 2.53
CA ASP A 341 -30.22 -25.61 3.77
C ASP A 341 -29.88 -27.10 4.00
N ARG A 342 -29.41 -27.82 2.97
CA ARG A 342 -29.27 -29.28 2.98
C ARG A 342 -27.88 -29.79 2.60
N MET A 343 -27.07 -28.96 1.95
CA MET A 343 -25.78 -29.36 1.39
C MET A 343 -24.78 -28.24 1.56
N GLU A 344 -23.52 -28.60 1.79
CA GLU A 344 -22.40 -27.67 1.78
C GLU A 344 -21.21 -28.34 1.10
N LEU A 345 -20.62 -27.64 0.13
CA LEU A 345 -19.36 -27.95 -0.50
C LEU A 345 -18.36 -26.88 -0.05
N SER A 346 -17.32 -27.27 0.67
CA SER A 346 -16.34 -26.35 1.22
C SER A 346 -14.94 -26.59 0.67
N PHE A 347 -14.18 -25.49 0.54
CA PHE A 347 -12.79 -25.46 0.15
C PHE A 347 -11.97 -24.88 1.30
N GLU A 348 -11.19 -25.72 1.97
CA GLU A 348 -10.28 -25.26 3.02
C GLU A 348 -9.08 -24.54 2.41
N PHE A 349 -8.69 -23.43 3.03
CA PHE A 349 -7.47 -22.69 2.68
C PHE A 349 -6.78 -22.17 3.94
N HIS A 350 -5.46 -22.07 3.89
CA HIS A 350 -4.66 -21.53 4.99
C HIS A 350 -3.68 -20.46 4.53
N THR A 351 -3.41 -20.41 3.22
CA THR A 351 -2.44 -19.53 2.60
C THR A 351 -2.98 -19.01 1.27
N VAL A 352 -2.41 -17.90 0.80
CA VAL A 352 -2.62 -17.41 -0.58
C VAL A 352 -2.22 -18.48 -1.61
N GLY A 353 -1.31 -19.40 -1.26
CA GLY A 353 -0.92 -20.53 -2.12
C GLY A 353 -2.07 -21.50 -2.36
N ASP A 354 -2.83 -21.83 -1.31
CA ASP A 354 -3.98 -22.73 -1.41
C ASP A 354 -5.06 -22.12 -2.32
N LEU A 355 -5.31 -20.81 -2.15
CA LEU A 355 -6.23 -20.07 -3.00
C LEU A 355 -5.74 -19.94 -4.45
N ASN A 356 -4.42 -19.83 -4.69
CA ASN A 356 -3.88 -19.83 -6.05
C ASN A 356 -4.11 -21.18 -6.74
N VAL A 357 -3.87 -22.29 -6.05
CA VAL A 357 -4.11 -23.64 -6.61
C VAL A 357 -5.59 -23.80 -6.95
N LEU A 358 -6.48 -23.36 -6.07
CA LEU A 358 -7.92 -23.38 -6.31
C LEU A 358 -8.32 -22.52 -7.51
N LYS A 359 -7.81 -21.28 -7.59
CA LYS A 359 -8.06 -20.37 -8.72
C LYS A 359 -7.58 -20.94 -10.05
N GLU A 360 -6.32 -21.38 -10.11
CA GLU A 360 -5.73 -21.97 -11.31
C GLU A 360 -6.53 -23.18 -11.78
N PHE A 361 -6.99 -24.02 -10.85
CA PHE A 361 -7.88 -25.13 -11.17
C PHE A 361 -9.14 -24.63 -11.85
N PHE A 362 -9.87 -23.64 -11.31
CA PHE A 362 -11.09 -23.09 -11.92
C PHE A 362 -10.84 -22.44 -13.29
N GLU A 363 -9.70 -21.77 -13.47
CA GLU A 363 -9.29 -21.11 -14.74
C GLU A 363 -8.89 -22.08 -15.86
N GLY A 364 -8.66 -23.37 -15.56
CA GLY A 364 -8.36 -24.39 -16.58
C GLY A 364 -7.18 -25.31 -16.28
N ALA A 365 -6.52 -25.17 -15.13
CA ALA A 365 -5.35 -25.97 -14.80
C ALA A 365 -5.74 -27.35 -14.25
N GLY A 366 -5.48 -28.40 -15.04
CA GLY A 366 -5.69 -29.79 -14.63
C GLY A 366 -7.14 -30.26 -14.73
N ASP A 367 -7.32 -31.58 -14.66
CA ASP A 367 -8.62 -32.22 -14.89
C ASP A 367 -9.36 -32.56 -13.59
N ARG A 368 -8.65 -32.58 -12.45
CA ARG A 368 -9.16 -33.01 -11.15
C ARG A 368 -8.50 -32.29 -9.97
N LEU A 369 -9.29 -31.93 -8.96
CA LEU A 369 -8.84 -31.40 -7.68
C LEU A 369 -9.53 -32.17 -6.54
N ALA A 370 -8.76 -32.68 -5.57
CA ALA A 370 -9.29 -33.44 -4.44
C ALA A 370 -8.86 -32.87 -3.08
N ASP A 371 -7.67 -32.27 -3.01
CA ASP A 371 -7.14 -31.72 -1.77
C ASP A 371 -7.99 -30.52 -1.30
N GLY A 372 -8.40 -30.53 -0.03
CA GLY A 372 -9.16 -29.44 0.60
C GLY A 372 -10.63 -29.35 0.20
N VAL A 373 -11.16 -30.30 -0.58
CA VAL A 373 -12.57 -30.35 -1.00
C VAL A 373 -13.39 -31.22 -0.04
N GLN A 374 -14.32 -30.62 0.69
CA GLN A 374 -15.17 -31.35 1.64
C GLN A 374 -16.66 -31.18 1.31
N PHE A 375 -17.43 -32.22 1.61
CA PHE A 375 -18.88 -32.22 1.52
C PHE A 375 -19.50 -32.43 2.90
N PHE A 376 -20.50 -31.62 3.21
CA PHE A 376 -21.51 -31.90 4.23
C PHE A 376 -22.87 -32.09 3.54
N VAL A 377 -23.56 -33.18 3.86
CA VAL A 377 -24.90 -33.45 3.31
C VAL A 377 -25.85 -33.87 4.43
N ASP A 378 -26.96 -33.13 4.60
CA ASP A 378 -28.06 -33.55 5.47
C ASP A 378 -28.98 -34.54 4.75
N THR A 379 -28.65 -35.82 4.90
CA THR A 379 -29.44 -36.92 4.34
C THR A 379 -30.76 -37.17 5.06
N GLY A 380 -31.02 -36.55 6.22
CA GLY A 380 -32.25 -36.70 6.99
C GLY A 380 -33.43 -35.98 6.34
N GLU A 381 -33.24 -34.71 5.99
CA GLU A 381 -34.30 -33.88 5.38
C GLU A 381 -34.48 -34.13 3.87
N LEU A 382 -33.41 -34.51 3.16
CA LEU A 382 -33.48 -34.81 1.72
C LEU A 382 -34.30 -36.08 1.40
N PHE A 383 -34.26 -37.09 2.28
CA PHE A 383 -34.79 -38.43 1.98
C PHE A 383 -35.97 -38.88 2.86
N GLY A 384 -36.34 -38.14 3.90
CA GLY A 384 -37.57 -38.35 4.65
C GLY A 384 -37.67 -39.64 5.50
N GLU A 385 -36.61 -40.46 5.63
CA GLU A 385 -36.32 -41.37 6.78
C GLU A 385 -35.08 -42.29 6.56
N SER A 386 -34.29 -42.47 7.64
CA SER A 386 -33.31 -43.57 7.94
C SER A 386 -31.90 -43.61 7.31
N TYR A 387 -31.39 -42.54 6.70
CA TYR A 387 -29.93 -42.39 6.53
C TYR A 387 -29.27 -41.93 7.84
N PRO A 388 -27.97 -42.19 8.08
CA PRO A 388 -27.26 -41.60 9.22
C PRO A 388 -27.45 -40.07 9.25
N GLU A 389 -27.51 -39.49 10.46
CA GLU A 389 -27.48 -38.03 10.64
C GLU A 389 -26.14 -37.52 10.09
N SER A 390 -26.22 -36.58 9.13
CA SER A 390 -25.16 -35.88 8.38
C SER A 390 -23.91 -36.67 7.96
N VAL A 391 -23.55 -36.61 6.67
CA VAL A 391 -22.31 -37.19 6.15
C VAL A 391 -21.30 -36.07 5.90
N ASN A 392 -20.14 -36.16 6.56
CA ASN A 392 -18.93 -35.40 6.21
C ASN A 392 -18.00 -36.31 5.42
N ALA A 393 -17.62 -35.91 4.21
CA ALA A 393 -16.76 -36.72 3.37
C ALA A 393 -15.90 -35.92 2.39
N ASP A 394 -14.81 -36.54 1.97
CA ASP A 394 -13.92 -35.98 0.95
C ASP A 394 -14.65 -35.92 -0.40
N GLY A 395 -14.54 -34.76 -1.06
CA GLY A 395 -15.06 -34.52 -2.40
C GLY A 395 -13.98 -34.56 -3.46
N GLN A 396 -14.41 -34.53 -4.72
CA GLN A 396 -13.52 -34.31 -5.85
C GLN A 396 -14.18 -33.39 -6.88
N LEU A 397 -13.47 -32.37 -7.33
CA LEU A 397 -13.84 -31.59 -8.51
C LEU A 397 -13.30 -32.28 -9.77
N ILE A 398 -14.15 -32.44 -10.77
CA ILE A 398 -13.81 -33.03 -12.07
C ILE A 398 -14.25 -32.07 -13.16
N ARG A 399 -13.31 -31.70 -14.04
CA ARG A 399 -13.61 -30.84 -15.18
C ARG A 399 -14.37 -31.63 -16.26
N GLY A 400 -15.49 -31.08 -16.72
CA GLY A 400 -16.29 -31.60 -17.83
C GLY A 400 -15.82 -31.09 -19.19
N ASP A 401 -16.32 -31.71 -20.26
CA ASP A 401 -15.95 -31.37 -21.64
C ASP A 401 -16.57 -30.03 -22.12
N ASP A 402 -17.68 -29.60 -21.48
CA ASP A 402 -18.46 -28.42 -21.88
C ASP A 402 -18.06 -27.12 -21.12
N GLY A 403 -17.00 -27.17 -20.32
CA GLY A 403 -16.51 -26.05 -19.51
C GLY A 403 -16.95 -26.08 -18.05
N ASP A 404 -17.95 -26.90 -17.73
CA ASP A 404 -18.46 -27.11 -16.38
C ASP A 404 -17.45 -27.85 -15.49
N ILE A 405 -17.58 -27.66 -14.18
CA ILE A 405 -16.86 -28.42 -13.16
C ILE A 405 -17.87 -29.16 -12.30
N VAL A 406 -17.72 -30.46 -12.21
CA VAL A 406 -18.62 -31.31 -11.41
C VAL A 406 -17.94 -31.66 -10.10
N ALA A 407 -18.54 -31.24 -8.99
CA ALA A 407 -18.16 -31.65 -7.66
C ALA A 407 -18.86 -32.98 -7.33
N VAL A 408 -18.07 -34.04 -7.17
CA VAL A 408 -18.55 -35.42 -7.06
C VAL A 408 -18.23 -35.97 -5.69
N HIS A 409 -19.23 -36.58 -5.06
CA HIS A 409 -19.08 -37.41 -3.87
C HIS A 409 -19.80 -38.75 -4.07
N LYS A 410 -19.10 -39.86 -3.78
CA LYS A 410 -19.61 -41.23 -3.98
C LYS A 410 -19.30 -42.11 -2.78
N GLU A 411 -20.35 -42.68 -2.21
CA GLU A 411 -20.31 -43.72 -1.17
C GLU A 411 -21.19 -44.91 -1.54
N ASP A 412 -21.11 -46.01 -0.78
CA ASP A 412 -21.85 -47.25 -1.08
C ASP A 412 -23.37 -47.00 -1.10
N GLY A 413 -23.94 -46.86 -2.30
CA GLY A 413 -25.37 -46.63 -2.52
C GLY A 413 -25.80 -45.16 -2.61
N PHE A 414 -24.84 -44.23 -2.62
CA PHE A 414 -25.06 -42.78 -2.67
C PHE A 414 -24.10 -42.11 -3.65
N GLU A 415 -24.64 -41.35 -4.60
CA GLU A 415 -23.86 -40.55 -5.56
C GLU A 415 -24.47 -39.14 -5.64
N LEU A 416 -23.64 -38.14 -5.36
CA LEU A 416 -23.97 -36.72 -5.46
C LEU A 416 -23.02 -36.05 -6.46
N GLU A 417 -23.58 -35.31 -7.39
CA GLU A 417 -22.85 -34.53 -8.39
C GLU A 417 -23.43 -33.10 -8.42
N LEU A 418 -22.68 -32.09 -7.96
CA LEU A 418 -23.05 -30.68 -8.17
C LEU A 418 -22.36 -30.15 -9.41
N VAL A 419 -23.09 -29.52 -10.31
CA VAL A 419 -22.58 -28.97 -11.57
C VAL A 419 -22.36 -27.48 -11.40
N LEU A 420 -21.10 -27.07 -11.40
CA LEU A 420 -20.69 -25.67 -11.41
C LEU A 420 -20.55 -25.24 -12.87
N ASP A 421 -21.52 -24.48 -13.35
CA ASP A 421 -21.52 -23.91 -14.69
C ASP A 421 -20.50 -22.74 -14.81
N PRO A 422 -20.23 -22.22 -16.02
CA PRO A 422 -19.24 -21.15 -16.20
C PRO A 422 -19.54 -19.88 -15.40
N ASP A 423 -20.82 -19.51 -15.24
CA ASP A 423 -21.21 -18.31 -14.49
C ASP A 423 -20.94 -18.51 -12.98
N THR A 424 -21.23 -19.70 -12.44
CA THR A 424 -20.90 -20.09 -11.06
C THR A 424 -19.38 -20.13 -10.85
N ILE A 425 -18.63 -20.62 -11.83
CA ILE A 425 -17.16 -20.64 -11.79
C ILE A 425 -16.60 -19.21 -11.76
N GLU A 426 -17.12 -18.28 -12.58
CA GLU A 426 -16.69 -16.88 -12.58
C GLU A 426 -16.93 -16.22 -11.21
N ASN A 427 -18.10 -16.46 -10.60
CA ASN A 427 -18.41 -16.00 -9.24
C ASN A 427 -17.42 -16.56 -8.22
N LEU A 428 -17.13 -17.85 -8.28
CA LEU A 428 -16.20 -18.49 -7.35
C LEU A 428 -14.77 -17.96 -7.51
N ILE A 429 -14.31 -17.71 -8.74
CA ILE A 429 -13.01 -17.07 -9.02
C ILE A 429 -12.94 -15.69 -8.36
N ALA A 430 -14.00 -14.89 -8.46
CA ALA A 430 -14.05 -13.58 -7.81
C ALA A 430 -14.02 -13.70 -6.26
N VAL A 431 -14.66 -14.72 -5.68
CA VAL A 431 -14.61 -14.95 -4.22
C VAL A 431 -13.18 -15.29 -3.81
N ILE A 432 -12.54 -16.18 -4.57
CA ILE A 432 -11.15 -16.58 -4.37
C ILE A 432 -10.22 -15.37 -4.48
N ASP A 433 -10.35 -14.53 -5.51
CA ASP A 433 -9.55 -13.31 -5.67
C ASP A 433 -9.74 -12.32 -4.51
N THR A 434 -10.95 -12.22 -4.00
CA THR A 434 -11.26 -11.42 -2.81
C THR A 434 -10.54 -11.98 -1.58
N GLN A 435 -10.60 -13.28 -1.34
CA GLN A 435 -9.89 -13.90 -0.21
C GLN A 435 -8.37 -13.83 -0.37
N ARG A 436 -7.84 -13.92 -1.60
CA ARG A 436 -6.41 -13.74 -1.89
C ARG A 436 -5.95 -12.33 -1.51
N PHE A 437 -6.72 -11.33 -1.91
CA PHE A 437 -6.46 -9.93 -1.55
C PHE A 437 -6.52 -9.74 -0.04
N ILE A 438 -7.59 -10.24 0.60
CA ILE A 438 -7.80 -10.17 2.05
C ILE A 438 -6.63 -10.79 2.81
N LEU A 439 -6.19 -12.01 2.50
CA LEU A 439 -5.06 -12.65 3.19
C LEU A 439 -3.73 -11.92 3.00
N LEU A 440 -3.57 -11.18 1.90
CA LEU A 440 -2.41 -10.31 1.71
C LEU A 440 -2.56 -9.01 2.52
N CYS A 441 -3.79 -8.50 2.64
CA CYS A 441 -4.17 -7.28 3.33
C CYS A 441 -4.34 -7.41 4.85
N ASP A 442 -4.67 -8.58 5.43
CA ASP A 442 -4.86 -8.80 6.88
C ASP A 442 -3.62 -8.46 7.72
N THR A 443 -2.49 -8.25 7.04
CA THR A 443 -1.30 -7.68 7.65
C THR A 443 -1.34 -6.17 7.85
N TYR A 444 -2.30 -5.40 7.33
CA TYR A 444 -2.42 -3.97 7.59
C TYR A 444 -2.78 -3.69 9.05
N THR A 445 -3.58 -4.55 9.67
CA THR A 445 -3.85 -4.50 11.12
C THR A 445 -2.58 -4.81 11.94
N TYR A 446 -1.73 -5.73 11.45
CA TYR A 446 -0.42 -6.01 12.07
C TYR A 446 0.65 -4.95 11.76
N LEU A 447 0.52 -4.24 10.63
CA LEU A 447 1.36 -3.11 10.23
C LEU A 447 0.99 -1.84 10.99
N ASP A 448 -0.26 -1.63 11.38
CA ASP A 448 -0.65 -0.58 12.32
C ASP A 448 -0.10 -0.86 13.73
N GLU A 449 -0.18 -2.11 14.21
CA GLU A 449 0.48 -2.49 15.46
C GLU A 449 2.02 -2.42 15.37
N PHE A 450 2.60 -2.68 14.20
CA PHE A 450 4.03 -2.59 13.94
C PHE A 450 4.48 -1.13 13.81
N ARG A 451 3.71 -0.27 13.13
CA ARG A 451 3.92 1.18 13.04
C ARG A 451 3.76 1.83 14.40
N GLU A 452 2.75 1.45 15.20
CA GLU A 452 2.67 1.84 16.61
C GLU A 452 3.89 1.39 17.42
N ARG A 453 4.39 0.16 17.20
CA ARG A 453 5.59 -0.34 17.88
C ARG A 453 6.86 0.35 17.41
N GLN A 454 6.93 0.73 16.13
CA GLN A 454 8.03 1.48 15.52
C GLN A 454 8.02 2.92 16.01
N ASP A 455 6.86 3.56 16.09
CA ASP A 455 6.65 4.88 16.71
C ASP A 455 7.02 4.85 18.19
N LYS A 456 6.65 3.79 18.92
CA LYS A 456 7.08 3.58 20.32
C LYS A 456 8.60 3.35 20.44
N LEU A 457 9.23 2.73 19.45
CA LEU A 457 10.68 2.49 19.41
C LEU A 457 11.47 3.76 19.02
N GLU A 458 10.99 4.51 18.04
CA GLU A 458 11.53 5.80 17.60
C GLU A 458 11.35 6.88 18.67
N SER A 459 10.18 6.93 19.31
CA SER A 459 9.92 7.79 20.47
C SER A 459 10.81 7.38 21.66
N GLY A 460 10.99 6.08 21.91
CA GLY A 460 11.94 5.59 22.92
C GLY A 460 13.41 5.93 22.59
N LEU A 461 13.81 5.93 21.32
CA LEU A 461 15.13 6.32 20.85
C LEU A 461 15.36 7.84 20.98
N ARG A 462 14.37 8.66 20.63
CA ARG A 462 14.39 10.13 20.86
C ARG A 462 14.56 10.49 22.33
N GLN A 463 13.91 9.74 23.21
CA GLN A 463 14.01 9.90 24.65
C GLN A 463 15.38 9.50 25.22
N VAL A 464 16.03 8.48 24.64
CA VAL A 464 17.42 8.08 24.98
C VAL A 464 18.45 9.05 24.40
N MET A 465 18.16 9.67 23.26
CA MET A 465 19.01 10.63 22.55
C MET A 465 18.83 12.08 23.04
N GLY A 466 17.84 12.34 23.91
CA GLY A 466 17.61 13.66 24.53
C GLY A 466 17.01 14.71 23.59
N LEU A 467 16.15 14.29 22.65
CA LEU A 467 15.60 15.15 21.59
C LEU A 467 14.14 15.61 21.81
N ASP A 468 13.56 15.42 23.00
CA ASP A 468 12.18 15.87 23.27
C ASP A 468 12.16 17.34 23.76
N GLU A 469 11.45 18.21 23.03
CA GLU A 469 10.91 19.47 23.60
C GLU A 469 9.63 19.18 24.40
N PRO A 470 9.31 19.96 25.46
CA PRO A 470 8.20 19.65 26.36
C PRO A 470 6.83 19.84 25.69
N GLU A 471 6.00 18.79 25.73
CA GLU A 471 4.61 18.78 25.24
C GLU A 471 3.77 19.95 25.77
N GLU A 472 3.29 20.80 24.85
CA GLU A 472 2.16 21.69 25.12
C GLU A 472 0.86 20.88 25.16
N LYS A 473 0.16 20.94 26.29
CA LYS A 473 -1.17 20.36 26.46
C LYS A 473 -2.17 21.05 25.51
N SER A 474 -2.56 20.35 24.45
CA SER A 474 -3.70 20.73 23.61
C SER A 474 -4.98 20.82 24.43
N LYS A 475 -5.65 21.97 24.36
CA LYS A 475 -7.01 22.18 24.89
C LYS A 475 -8.01 21.31 24.12
N GLU A 476 -9.00 20.78 24.84
CA GLU A 476 -10.20 20.14 24.26
C GLU A 476 -10.93 21.11 23.31
N PRO A 477 -11.48 20.66 22.17
CA PRO A 477 -12.32 21.51 21.32
C PRO A 477 -13.71 21.68 21.95
N GLU A 478 -14.11 22.94 22.12
CA GLU A 478 -15.51 23.34 22.39
C GLU A 478 -16.37 23.12 21.13
N GLU A 479 -17.58 22.58 21.35
CA GLU A 479 -18.80 22.61 20.52
C GLU A 479 -18.66 22.72 18.98
N TRP A 480 -18.97 21.63 18.27
CA TRP A 480 -19.07 21.58 16.81
C TRP A 480 -20.37 22.24 16.31
N GLU A 481 -20.24 23.33 15.54
CA GLU A 481 -21.28 23.76 14.58
C GLU A 481 -21.31 22.80 13.38
N GLU A 482 -22.50 22.50 12.86
CA GLU A 482 -22.74 21.68 11.67
C GLU A 482 -21.97 22.24 10.45
N LEU A 483 -20.92 21.53 10.02
CA LEU A 483 -20.22 21.81 8.76
C LEU A 483 -20.95 21.11 7.60
N GLU A 484 -21.58 21.90 6.73
CA GLU A 484 -22.08 21.43 5.43
C GLU A 484 -20.91 20.91 4.57
N ALA A 485 -21.11 19.78 3.90
CA ALA A 485 -20.11 19.17 3.02
C ALA A 485 -19.65 20.15 1.92
N PRO A 486 -18.34 20.22 1.60
CA PRO A 486 -17.85 21.08 0.54
C PRO A 486 -18.47 20.66 -0.81
N PRO A 487 -18.86 21.62 -1.67
CA PRO A 487 -19.38 21.31 -2.98
C PRO A 487 -18.32 20.55 -3.82
N PRO A 488 -18.74 19.64 -4.71
CA PRO A 488 -17.82 18.87 -5.54
C PRO A 488 -16.90 19.81 -6.33
N SER A 489 -15.61 19.45 -6.38
CA SER A 489 -14.60 20.19 -7.13
C SER A 489 -15.01 20.33 -8.60
N PRO A 490 -14.86 21.52 -9.21
CA PRO A 490 -15.25 21.74 -10.60
C PRO A 490 -14.45 20.84 -11.55
N PRO A 491 -15.04 20.39 -12.67
CA PRO A 491 -14.34 19.55 -13.63
C PRO A 491 -13.11 20.28 -14.21
N CYS A 492 -12.03 19.52 -14.37
CA CYS A 492 -10.77 20.00 -14.93
C CYS A 492 -10.93 20.31 -16.45
N ASP A 493 -10.60 21.54 -16.87
CA ASP A 493 -10.70 22.03 -18.26
C ASP A 493 -9.53 21.62 -19.18
N HIS A 494 -8.67 20.71 -18.75
CA HIS A 494 -7.48 20.28 -19.50
C HIS A 494 -7.77 19.22 -20.58
N GLU A 495 -6.79 18.99 -21.45
CA GLU A 495 -6.84 17.98 -22.51
C GLU A 495 -6.64 16.56 -21.94
N PHE A 496 -7.50 15.63 -22.36
CA PHE A 496 -7.56 14.26 -21.86
C PHE A 496 -7.04 13.28 -22.93
N GLY A 497 -6.04 12.47 -22.58
CA GLY A 497 -5.53 11.38 -23.40
C GLY A 497 -6.21 10.06 -23.05
N LEU A 498 -6.40 9.20 -24.04
CA LEU A 498 -6.93 7.85 -23.83
C LEU A 498 -5.98 7.06 -22.91
N LEU A 499 -6.49 6.61 -21.76
CA LEU A 499 -5.72 5.79 -20.82
C LEU A 499 -5.99 4.31 -21.05
N LYS A 500 -7.27 3.91 -21.06
CA LYS A 500 -7.68 2.51 -21.23
C LYS A 500 -9.09 2.41 -21.83
N THR A 501 -9.31 1.41 -22.66
CA THR A 501 -10.65 1.07 -23.20
C THR A 501 -11.08 -0.27 -22.63
N HIS A 502 -12.24 -0.30 -21.99
CA HIS A 502 -12.91 -1.51 -21.49
C HIS A 502 -14.10 -1.87 -22.38
N LYS A 503 -14.67 -3.08 -22.23
CA LYS A 503 -15.84 -3.53 -23.01
C LYS A 503 -17.06 -2.58 -22.88
N LYS A 504 -17.22 -1.90 -21.73
CA LYS A 504 -18.39 -1.04 -21.42
C LYS A 504 -18.09 0.46 -21.25
N TYR A 505 -16.83 0.89 -21.17
CA TYR A 505 -16.48 2.31 -20.99
C TYR A 505 -15.04 2.60 -21.41
N THR A 506 -14.74 3.89 -21.56
CA THR A 506 -13.42 4.41 -21.92
C THR A 506 -12.94 5.37 -20.85
N VAL A 507 -11.72 5.15 -20.35
CA VAL A 507 -11.08 6.00 -19.34
C VAL A 507 -10.06 6.90 -20.02
N TYR A 508 -10.14 8.18 -19.73
CA TYR A 508 -9.19 9.17 -20.16
C TYR A 508 -8.42 9.74 -18.96
N ARG A 509 -7.13 9.99 -19.15
CA ARG A 509 -6.27 10.66 -18.18
C ARG A 509 -5.90 12.04 -18.71
N CYS A 510 -6.07 13.06 -17.88
CA CYS A 510 -5.60 14.40 -18.17
C CYS A 510 -4.08 14.36 -18.35
N THR A 511 -3.60 14.86 -19.48
CA THR A 511 -2.16 14.81 -19.83
C THR A 511 -1.32 15.76 -18.99
N LYS A 512 -1.94 16.67 -18.24
CA LYS A 512 -1.26 17.69 -17.42
C LYS A 512 -1.34 17.46 -15.91
N CYS A 513 -2.51 17.11 -15.37
CA CYS A 513 -2.69 16.96 -13.92
C CYS A 513 -2.90 15.51 -13.47
N GLY A 514 -2.93 14.54 -14.39
CA GLY A 514 -3.14 13.13 -14.06
C GLY A 514 -4.56 12.74 -13.64
N GLY A 515 -5.47 13.71 -13.47
CA GLY A 515 -6.88 13.47 -13.14
C GLY A 515 -7.59 12.63 -14.22
N THR A 516 -8.49 11.75 -13.82
CA THR A 516 -9.16 10.80 -14.72
C THR A 516 -10.60 11.17 -14.98
N LYS A 517 -11.06 10.98 -16.22
CA LYS A 517 -12.45 11.15 -16.67
C LYS A 517 -12.91 9.83 -17.30
N LYS A 518 -14.12 9.36 -16.95
CA LYS A 518 -14.71 8.14 -17.51
C LYS A 518 -15.89 8.49 -18.43
N GLU A 519 -15.97 7.85 -19.58
CA GLU A 519 -17.11 7.93 -20.50
C GLU A 519 -17.63 6.52 -20.77
N PHE A 520 -18.91 6.28 -20.48
CA PHE A 520 -19.56 4.98 -20.68
C PHE A 520 -19.98 4.81 -22.15
N ASN A 521 -19.83 3.59 -22.70
CA ASN A 521 -20.14 3.26 -24.10
C ASN A 521 -21.63 3.05 -24.35
#